data_AF-A0A2T0AAK8-F1
#
_entry.id   AF-A0A2T0AAK8-F1
#
_cell.length_a   1.000
_cell.length_b   1.000
_cell.length_c   1.000
_cell.angle_alpha   90.00
_cell.angle_beta   90.00
_cell.angle_gamma   90.00
#
_symmetry.space_group_name_H-M   'P 1'
#
loop_
_entity.id
_entity.type
_entity.pdbx_description
1 polymer ?
#
loop_
_entity_poly.entity_id
_entity_poly.type
_entity_poly.pdbx_seq_one_letter_code
_entity_poly.pdbx_strand_id
1 'polypeptide(L)'
;MPRTAPPLPRELLRYIFLQQLDEERGPDWAEFNGKRFSLVCRDWAAPGQELTFYRLVLSYQYSFRGYHLQDPIQQLAKHFARFQHLAHLVRDLRFEYISDKAGTTDALRTILQRCDRITEIWWPNKLNLLTTELSSLPLAELTVLQIGESERWDFSVLLRALPLCVKLRSLTLSVALPGDPPSSFAASAVEPLSLRTLLLQRTHRREFASVRAEAYFYGQILRYARPEALRTLSVSVHAQNFETLWRWVKQCISLQDLEFCIVDADPTDFLVELTSLLWHLNDLSTLRFTQEEQTKADMWEAENDRCRTGLDELAARLSQFLGTLPPTLVELEAAFWAPAGKCYDLVKTFLRSRRRDSPLRRVIFDAEVKKFGRVRLKASKSHELTEQGSEMHSDWNLTYKHWDGCSCGDWDYGSWTLDGPDAAEYEV
;
A
#
# COMPACT_ATOMS: atom_id res chain seq x y z
N MET A 1 35.66 16.70 -40.88
CA MET A 1 34.50 16.69 -39.96
C MET A 1 34.37 15.28 -39.40
N PRO A 2 34.28 15.08 -38.07
CA PRO A 2 34.11 13.75 -37.53
C PRO A 2 32.71 13.25 -37.89
N ARG A 3 32.64 11.99 -38.35
CA ARG A 3 31.40 11.28 -38.66
C ARG A 3 30.50 11.29 -37.42
N THR A 4 29.46 12.11 -37.43
CA THR A 4 28.39 12.05 -36.44
C THR A 4 27.77 10.66 -36.54
N ALA A 5 27.75 9.94 -35.42
CA ALA A 5 27.07 8.66 -35.30
C ALA A 5 25.63 8.77 -35.86
N PRO A 6 25.09 7.71 -36.48
CA PRO A 6 23.72 7.75 -36.98
C PRO A 6 22.75 8.12 -35.85
N PRO A 7 21.72 8.93 -36.13
CA PRO A 7 20.73 9.29 -35.13
C PRO A 7 20.06 8.02 -34.57
N LEU A 8 19.90 7.98 -33.25
CA LEU A 8 19.23 6.87 -32.59
C LEU A 8 17.78 6.75 -33.12
N PRO A 9 17.27 5.52 -33.36
CA PRO A 9 15.87 5.32 -33.72
C PRO A 9 14.95 5.96 -32.67
N ARG A 10 13.86 6.57 -33.14
CA ARG A 10 12.92 7.31 -32.29
C ARG A 10 12.32 6.41 -31.20
N GLU A 11 12.04 5.15 -31.53
CA GLU A 11 11.51 4.14 -30.63
C GLU A 11 12.49 3.81 -29.51
N LEU A 12 13.79 3.77 -29.82
CA LEU A 12 14.84 3.55 -28.84
C LEU A 12 15.00 4.76 -27.91
N LEU A 13 14.96 5.98 -28.46
CA LEU A 13 14.95 7.20 -27.64
C LEU A 13 13.74 7.26 -26.71
N ARG A 14 12.55 6.92 -27.22
CA ARG A 14 11.31 6.82 -26.43
C ARG A 14 11.46 5.80 -25.30
N TYR A 15 11.99 4.62 -25.60
CA TYR A 15 12.25 3.60 -24.57
C TYR A 15 13.20 4.13 -23.48
N ILE A 16 14.34 4.74 -23.87
CA ILE A 16 15.32 5.31 -22.92
C ILE A 16 14.69 6.40 -22.04
N PHE A 17 13.87 7.27 -22.63
CA PHE A 17 13.23 8.37 -21.90
C PHE A 17 12.16 7.87 -20.95
N LEU A 18 11.37 6.85 -21.33
CA LEU A 18 10.36 6.25 -20.46
C LEU A 18 10.98 5.50 -19.27
N GLN A 19 12.23 5.01 -19.37
CA GLN A 19 12.96 4.49 -18.22
C GLN A 19 13.24 5.56 -17.15
N GLN A 20 13.08 6.85 -17.47
CA GLN A 20 13.18 7.93 -16.48
C GLN A 20 11.90 8.14 -15.66
N LEU A 21 10.83 7.36 -15.87
CA LEU A 21 9.57 7.46 -15.11
C LEU A 21 9.65 6.84 -13.70
N ASP A 22 10.84 6.46 -13.26
CA ASP A 22 11.11 5.85 -11.96
C ASP A 22 10.53 6.70 -10.81
N GLU A 23 9.71 6.06 -9.97
CA GLU A 23 8.93 6.71 -8.91
C GLU A 23 9.83 7.24 -7.78
N GLU A 24 11.03 6.68 -7.61
CA GLU A 24 12.00 7.11 -6.58
C GLU A 24 12.54 8.52 -6.80
N ARG A 25 12.41 9.08 -8.01
CA ARG A 25 12.96 10.40 -8.37
C ARG A 25 12.00 11.57 -8.17
N GLY A 26 10.82 11.29 -7.63
CA GLY A 26 9.80 12.29 -7.30
C GLY A 26 8.80 12.57 -8.43
N PRO A 27 7.64 13.17 -8.09
CA PRO A 27 6.48 13.26 -8.98
C PRO A 27 6.72 14.09 -10.27
N ASP A 28 7.54 15.13 -10.19
CA ASP A 28 7.75 16.09 -11.31
C ASP A 28 8.92 15.71 -12.23
N TRP A 29 9.63 14.62 -11.92
CA TRP A 29 10.89 14.27 -12.58
C TRP A 29 10.72 14.05 -14.09
N ALA A 30 9.60 13.42 -14.48
CA ALA A 30 9.25 13.17 -15.87
C ALA A 30 9.01 14.47 -16.66
N GLU A 31 8.24 15.39 -16.07
CA GLU A 31 7.93 16.69 -16.68
C GLU A 31 9.21 17.51 -16.88
N PHE A 32 10.03 17.61 -15.83
CA PHE A 32 11.25 18.41 -15.85
C PHE A 32 12.26 17.91 -16.89
N ASN A 33 12.49 16.61 -16.93
CA ASN A 33 13.44 16.02 -17.89
C ASN A 33 12.89 15.99 -19.30
N GLY A 34 11.60 15.69 -19.49
CA GLY A 34 10.96 15.75 -20.80
C GLY A 34 11.15 17.11 -21.48
N LYS A 35 10.97 18.20 -20.72
CA LYS A 35 11.24 19.57 -21.19
C LYS A 35 12.69 19.75 -21.62
N ARG A 36 13.65 19.35 -20.78
CA ARG A 36 15.09 19.45 -21.09
C ARG A 36 15.45 18.64 -22.32
N PHE A 37 14.98 17.39 -22.42
CA PHE A 37 15.26 16.52 -23.55
C PHE A 37 14.67 17.07 -24.85
N SER A 38 13.48 17.68 -24.79
CA SER A 38 12.85 18.28 -25.96
C SER A 38 13.64 19.46 -26.55
N LEU A 39 14.56 20.05 -25.79
CA LEU A 39 15.38 21.20 -26.19
C LEU A 39 16.79 20.82 -26.68
N VAL A 40 17.20 19.56 -26.54
CA VAL A 40 18.56 19.12 -26.92
C VAL A 40 18.79 19.20 -28.42
N CYS A 41 17.89 18.59 -29.21
CA CYS A 41 17.93 18.63 -30.67
C CYS A 41 16.55 18.31 -31.27
N ARG A 42 16.40 18.47 -32.58
CA ARG A 42 15.13 18.20 -33.29
C ARG A 42 14.63 16.76 -33.12
N ASP A 43 15.53 15.78 -33.14
CA ASP A 43 15.15 14.37 -33.05
C ASP A 43 14.62 14.00 -31.65
N TRP A 44 15.05 14.74 -30.62
CA TRP A 44 14.63 14.53 -29.23
C TRP A 44 13.38 15.34 -28.86
N ALA A 45 12.98 16.30 -29.69
CA ALA A 45 11.84 17.19 -29.44
C ALA A 45 10.56 16.39 -29.16
N ALA A 46 10.20 15.47 -30.06
CA ALA A 46 8.95 14.71 -29.93
C ALA A 46 8.99 13.66 -28.79
N PRO A 47 10.05 12.83 -28.64
CA PRO A 47 10.17 11.94 -27.48
C PRO A 47 10.23 12.68 -26.13
N GLY A 48 10.88 13.84 -26.08
CA GLY A 48 10.93 14.68 -24.88
C GLY A 48 9.57 15.27 -24.53
N GLN A 49 8.81 15.75 -25.51
CA GLN A 49 7.42 16.18 -25.30
C GLN A 49 6.53 15.02 -24.82
N GLU A 50 6.70 13.83 -25.39
CA GLU A 50 5.96 12.65 -24.92
C GLU A 50 6.25 12.35 -23.45
N LEU A 51 7.52 12.33 -23.03
CA LEU A 51 7.87 12.16 -21.63
C LEU A 51 7.27 13.26 -20.74
N THR A 52 7.26 14.51 -21.23
CA THR A 52 6.73 15.67 -20.49
C THR A 52 5.25 15.51 -20.15
N PHE A 53 4.46 14.96 -21.08
CA PHE A 53 3.01 14.82 -20.95
C PHE A 53 2.55 13.40 -20.58
N TYR A 54 3.47 12.44 -20.46
CA TYR A 54 3.14 11.05 -20.15
C TYR A 54 2.44 10.92 -18.79
N ARG A 55 3.08 11.46 -17.75
CA ARG A 55 2.61 11.52 -16.37
C ARG A 55 2.44 12.99 -15.98
N LEU A 56 1.20 13.42 -15.81
CA LEU A 56 0.88 14.78 -15.37
C LEU A 56 0.49 14.77 -13.90
N VAL A 57 1.25 15.52 -13.10
CA VAL A 57 0.96 15.73 -11.68
C VAL A 57 0.36 17.13 -11.51
N LEU A 58 -0.90 17.19 -11.10
CA LEU A 58 -1.65 18.42 -10.93
C LEU A 58 -1.70 18.78 -9.44
N SER A 59 -0.67 19.53 -9.01
CA SER A 59 -0.48 19.96 -7.63
C SER A 59 -0.48 21.47 -7.49
N TYR A 60 -1.15 22.05 -6.48
CA TYR A 60 -1.02 23.49 -6.19
C TYR A 60 0.39 23.91 -5.78
N GLN A 61 1.22 22.97 -5.31
CA GLN A 61 2.60 23.25 -4.90
C GLN A 61 3.59 23.14 -6.07
N TYR A 62 3.27 22.34 -7.09
CA TYR A 62 4.24 21.94 -8.13
C TYR A 62 3.77 22.23 -9.57
N SER A 63 2.54 22.68 -9.78
CA SER A 63 1.98 22.80 -11.12
C SER A 63 2.62 23.91 -11.97
N PHE A 64 2.97 23.51 -13.20
CA PHE A 64 3.07 24.27 -14.44
C PHE A 64 3.05 25.81 -14.31
N ARG A 65 4.25 26.38 -14.18
CA ARG A 65 4.59 27.80 -13.95
C ARG A 65 4.57 28.15 -12.47
N GLY A 66 5.78 28.23 -11.93
CA GLY A 66 6.04 28.59 -10.55
C GLY A 66 5.19 29.76 -10.04
N TYR A 67 4.86 29.67 -8.75
CA TYR A 67 4.32 30.77 -7.94
C TYR A 67 3.11 31.50 -8.54
N HIS A 68 2.07 30.77 -8.96
CA HIS A 68 0.82 31.40 -9.39
C HIS A 68 -0.41 30.95 -8.58
N LEU A 69 -1.20 31.94 -8.15
CA LEU A 69 -2.52 31.87 -7.48
C LEU A 69 -3.64 31.17 -8.29
N GLN A 70 -3.34 30.58 -9.46
CA GLN A 70 -4.32 30.09 -10.43
C GLN A 70 -4.48 28.56 -10.39
N ASP A 71 -5.69 28.10 -10.68
CA ASP A 71 -6.04 26.67 -10.62
C ASP A 71 -5.35 25.86 -11.74
N PRO A 72 -4.49 24.88 -11.43
CA PRO A 72 -3.74 24.11 -12.43
C PRO A 72 -4.62 23.35 -13.40
N ILE A 73 -5.79 22.89 -12.95
CA ILE A 73 -6.74 22.16 -13.79
C ILE A 73 -7.27 23.10 -14.90
N GLN A 74 -7.61 24.34 -14.55
CA GLN A 74 -8.07 25.32 -15.53
C GLN A 74 -6.97 25.71 -16.53
N GLN A 75 -5.73 25.84 -16.06
CA GLN A 75 -4.60 26.15 -16.94
C GLN A 75 -4.33 25.01 -17.93
N LEU A 76 -4.33 23.76 -17.45
CA LEU A 76 -4.14 22.60 -18.31
C LEU A 76 -5.27 22.48 -19.34
N ALA A 77 -6.53 22.67 -18.93
CA ALA A 77 -7.66 22.67 -19.85
C ALA A 77 -7.50 23.72 -20.97
N LYS A 78 -7.08 24.95 -20.63
CA LYS A 78 -6.76 26.00 -21.61
C LYS A 78 -5.58 25.60 -22.51
N HIS A 79 -4.56 24.93 -21.95
CA HIS A 79 -3.41 24.47 -22.71
C HIS A 79 -3.81 23.42 -23.75
N PHE A 80 -4.61 22.41 -23.36
CA PHE A 80 -5.13 21.40 -24.27
C PHE A 80 -6.15 21.96 -25.27
N ALA A 81 -6.87 23.04 -24.92
CA ALA A 81 -7.68 23.76 -25.91
C ALA A 81 -6.82 24.33 -27.05
N ARG A 82 -5.63 24.86 -26.73
CA ARG A 82 -4.68 25.41 -27.70
C ARG A 82 -3.85 24.34 -28.42
N PHE A 83 -3.46 23.28 -27.73
CA PHE A 83 -2.55 22.25 -28.23
C PHE A 83 -3.18 20.86 -28.06
N GLN A 84 -4.15 20.55 -28.90
CA GLN A 84 -5.01 19.36 -28.76
C GLN A 84 -4.23 18.05 -28.82
N HIS A 85 -3.20 17.97 -29.66
CA HIS A 85 -2.37 16.77 -29.83
C HIS A 85 -1.65 16.31 -28.56
N LEU A 86 -1.44 17.22 -27.59
CA LEU A 86 -0.76 16.90 -26.33
C LEU A 86 -1.65 16.06 -25.39
N ALA A 87 -2.98 16.18 -25.49
CA ALA A 87 -3.89 15.41 -24.66
C ALA A 87 -3.76 13.90 -24.90
N HIS A 88 -3.49 13.49 -26.14
CA HIS A 88 -3.28 12.08 -26.50
C HIS A 88 -1.95 11.48 -26.01
N LEU A 89 -1.05 12.30 -25.45
CA LEU A 89 0.20 11.85 -24.85
C LEU A 89 0.01 11.43 -23.38
N VAL A 90 -1.07 11.88 -22.74
CA VAL A 90 -1.34 11.60 -21.32
C VAL A 90 -1.73 10.13 -21.13
N ARG A 91 -1.04 9.45 -20.20
CA ARG A 91 -1.29 8.05 -19.80
C ARG A 91 -1.56 7.94 -18.31
N ASP A 92 -0.84 8.72 -17.51
CA ASP A 92 -0.93 8.75 -16.05
C ASP A 92 -1.32 10.16 -15.61
N LEU A 93 -2.47 10.27 -14.94
CA LEU A 93 -2.99 11.53 -14.43
C LEU A 93 -3.08 11.47 -12.90
N ARG A 94 -2.22 12.24 -12.23
CA ARG A 94 -2.16 12.32 -10.77
C ARG A 94 -2.63 13.68 -10.29
N PHE A 95 -3.50 13.69 -9.31
CA PHE A 95 -3.97 14.91 -8.68
C PHE A 95 -3.36 15.03 -7.29
N GLU A 96 -2.85 16.20 -6.91
CA GLU A 96 -2.34 16.44 -5.57
C GLU A 96 -2.99 17.72 -5.05
N TYR A 97 -3.82 17.61 -4.01
CA TYR A 97 -4.49 18.76 -3.38
C TYR A 97 -5.32 19.65 -4.32
N ILE A 98 -6.43 19.14 -4.84
CA ILE A 98 -7.33 19.95 -5.68
C ILE A 98 -8.15 20.94 -4.81
N SER A 99 -8.16 22.22 -5.20
CA SER A 99 -9.12 23.18 -4.65
C SER A 99 -10.44 23.12 -5.44
N ASP A 100 -11.56 23.08 -4.74
CA ASP A 100 -12.89 23.05 -5.36
C ASP A 100 -13.32 24.50 -5.58
N LYS A 101 -12.83 25.08 -6.68
CA LYS A 101 -13.16 26.45 -7.09
C LYS A 101 -14.19 26.42 -8.21
N ALA A 102 -14.93 27.52 -8.36
CA ALA A 102 -15.86 27.67 -9.47
C ALA A 102 -15.16 27.41 -10.82
N GLY A 103 -15.69 26.48 -11.61
CA GLY A 103 -15.17 26.09 -12.92
C GLY A 103 -14.12 24.97 -12.92
N THR A 104 -13.69 24.46 -11.75
CA THR A 104 -12.75 23.32 -11.68
C THR A 104 -13.36 22.05 -12.27
N THR A 105 -14.64 21.77 -12.01
CA THR A 105 -15.35 20.60 -12.54
C THR A 105 -15.45 20.59 -14.07
N ASP A 106 -15.79 21.71 -14.69
CA ASP A 106 -15.90 21.80 -16.15
C ASP A 106 -14.54 21.70 -16.84
N ALA A 107 -13.50 22.28 -16.23
CA ALA A 107 -12.13 22.17 -16.72
C ALA A 107 -11.61 20.73 -16.64
N LEU A 108 -11.89 20.05 -15.53
CA LEU A 108 -11.59 18.64 -15.32
C LEU A 108 -12.33 17.75 -16.33
N ARG A 109 -13.63 17.95 -16.52
CA ARG A 109 -14.42 17.27 -17.56
C ARG A 109 -13.76 17.42 -18.93
N THR A 110 -13.36 18.63 -19.27
CA THR A 110 -12.70 18.94 -20.55
C THR A 110 -11.37 18.19 -20.70
N ILE A 111 -10.58 18.07 -19.64
CA ILE A 111 -9.33 17.30 -19.65
C ILE A 111 -9.64 15.81 -19.87
N LEU A 112 -10.53 15.24 -19.06
CA LEU A 112 -10.85 13.81 -19.11
C LEU A 112 -11.43 13.38 -20.47
N GLN A 113 -12.29 14.21 -21.07
CA GLN A 113 -12.84 13.96 -22.41
C GLN A 113 -11.80 14.03 -23.54
N ARG A 114 -10.74 14.83 -23.36
CA ARG A 114 -9.68 14.98 -24.38
C ARG A 114 -8.57 13.95 -24.23
N CYS A 115 -8.32 13.50 -23.00
CA CYS A 115 -7.29 12.53 -22.68
C CYS A 115 -7.85 11.10 -22.78
N ASP A 116 -8.16 10.68 -24.00
CA ASP A 116 -8.81 9.41 -24.35
C ASP A 116 -7.97 8.14 -24.09
N ARG A 117 -6.68 8.31 -23.79
CA ARG A 117 -5.72 7.23 -23.61
C ARG A 117 -5.20 7.10 -22.18
N ILE A 118 -5.85 7.73 -21.20
CA ILE A 118 -5.47 7.58 -19.80
C ILE A 118 -5.65 6.11 -19.39
N THR A 119 -4.60 5.54 -18.79
CA THR A 119 -4.59 4.19 -18.23
C THR A 119 -4.46 4.20 -16.71
N GLU A 120 -3.94 5.28 -16.13
CA GLU A 120 -3.72 5.40 -14.69
C GLU A 120 -4.27 6.71 -14.15
N ILE A 121 -5.03 6.64 -13.05
CA ILE A 121 -5.58 7.81 -12.36
C ILE A 121 -5.28 7.70 -10.87
N TRP A 122 -4.67 8.76 -10.33
CA TRP A 122 -4.38 8.88 -8.91
C TRP A 122 -5.11 10.10 -8.35
N TRP A 123 -6.09 9.84 -7.49
CA TRP A 123 -7.01 10.83 -6.97
C TRP A 123 -7.07 10.80 -5.44
N PRO A 124 -6.04 11.31 -4.75
CA PRO A 124 -5.91 11.17 -3.31
C PRO A 124 -6.88 12.03 -2.50
N ASN A 125 -7.55 13.04 -3.05
CA ASN A 125 -8.41 13.96 -2.29
C ASN A 125 -9.66 14.44 -3.06
N LYS A 126 -10.79 14.64 -2.34
CA LYS A 126 -12.06 15.24 -2.83
C LYS A 126 -12.78 14.48 -3.96
N LEU A 127 -13.45 13.39 -3.58
CA LEU A 127 -14.24 12.52 -4.46
C LEU A 127 -15.49 13.17 -5.08
N ASN A 128 -15.99 14.28 -4.54
CA ASN A 128 -17.18 14.96 -5.08
C ASN A 128 -16.99 15.40 -6.55
N LEU A 129 -15.76 15.64 -6.97
CA LEU A 129 -15.41 15.97 -8.36
C LEU A 129 -15.35 14.72 -9.25
N LEU A 130 -15.03 13.57 -8.67
CA LEU A 130 -14.99 12.28 -9.37
C LEU A 130 -16.42 11.76 -9.63
N THR A 131 -17.32 11.89 -8.65
CA THR A 131 -18.71 11.40 -8.76
C THR A 131 -19.49 12.09 -9.87
N THR A 132 -19.23 13.39 -10.12
CA THR A 132 -19.83 14.14 -11.22
C THR A 132 -19.26 13.78 -12.59
N GLU A 133 -18.03 13.25 -12.66
CA GLU A 133 -17.27 13.11 -13.91
C GLU A 133 -16.84 11.67 -14.26
N LEU A 134 -17.29 10.66 -13.50
CA LEU A 134 -16.99 9.24 -13.78
C LEU A 134 -17.44 8.80 -15.18
N SER A 135 -18.50 9.40 -15.73
CA SER A 135 -18.96 9.14 -17.11
C SER A 135 -18.03 9.69 -18.19
N SER A 136 -17.16 10.64 -17.85
CA SER A 136 -16.19 11.27 -18.75
C SER A 136 -14.85 10.53 -18.78
N LEU A 137 -14.67 9.51 -17.94
CA LEU A 137 -13.43 8.73 -17.88
C LEU A 137 -13.35 7.68 -19.00
N PRO A 138 -12.15 7.40 -19.55
CA PRO A 138 -11.93 6.29 -20.46
C PRO A 138 -11.90 4.96 -19.68
N LEU A 139 -13.01 4.60 -19.02
CA LEU A 139 -13.10 3.51 -18.05
C LEU A 139 -12.57 2.18 -18.60
N ALA A 140 -12.85 1.87 -19.88
CA ALA A 140 -12.42 0.63 -20.53
C ALA A 140 -10.89 0.47 -20.67
N GLU A 141 -10.14 1.58 -20.67
CA GLU A 141 -8.68 1.59 -20.83
C GLU A 141 -7.94 1.69 -19.48
N LEU A 142 -8.66 1.97 -18.38
CA LEU A 142 -8.05 2.11 -17.06
C LEU A 142 -7.48 0.78 -16.56
N THR A 143 -6.19 0.80 -16.22
CA THR A 143 -5.44 -0.30 -15.61
C THR A 143 -5.18 -0.05 -14.12
N VAL A 144 -5.07 1.21 -13.70
CA VAL A 144 -4.84 1.62 -12.31
C VAL A 144 -5.83 2.72 -11.91
N LEU A 145 -6.53 2.51 -10.81
CA LEU A 145 -7.39 3.51 -10.18
C LEU A 145 -7.05 3.61 -8.70
N GLN A 146 -6.55 4.79 -8.31
CA GLN A 146 -6.30 5.12 -6.92
C GLN A 146 -7.19 6.29 -6.50
N ILE A 147 -7.94 6.08 -5.43
CA ILE A 147 -8.86 7.05 -4.84
C ILE A 147 -8.52 7.16 -3.35
N GLY A 148 -8.23 8.38 -2.89
CA GLY A 148 -7.90 8.67 -1.50
C GLY A 148 -8.97 9.46 -0.75
N GLU A 149 -8.57 10.06 0.38
CA GLU A 149 -9.43 10.69 1.38
C GLU A 149 -10.50 11.61 0.77
N SER A 150 -11.76 11.31 1.06
CA SER A 150 -12.84 12.28 0.86
C SER A 150 -13.76 12.29 2.05
N GLU A 151 -14.09 13.49 2.51
CA GLU A 151 -15.17 13.70 3.46
C GLU A 151 -16.50 13.40 2.74
N ARG A 152 -17.18 12.33 3.16
CA ARG A 152 -18.53 11.93 2.75
C ARG A 152 -18.72 11.80 1.23
N TRP A 153 -18.55 10.57 0.72
CA TRP A 153 -18.75 10.26 -0.68
C TRP A 153 -19.75 9.10 -0.84
N ASP A 154 -20.47 9.10 -1.96
CA ASP A 154 -21.34 7.98 -2.35
C ASP A 154 -20.54 6.95 -3.15
N PHE A 155 -20.15 5.85 -2.50
CA PHE A 155 -19.42 4.78 -3.17
C PHE A 155 -20.27 4.03 -4.20
N SER A 156 -21.60 4.24 -4.25
CA SER A 156 -22.45 3.62 -5.27
C SER A 156 -22.05 4.03 -6.69
N VAL A 157 -21.50 5.25 -6.86
CA VAL A 157 -21.01 5.72 -8.16
C VAL A 157 -19.79 4.92 -8.61
N LEU A 158 -18.87 4.60 -7.70
CA LEU A 158 -17.74 3.71 -7.99
C LEU A 158 -18.23 2.31 -8.35
N LEU A 159 -19.17 1.74 -7.58
CA LEU A 159 -19.71 0.41 -7.87
C LEU A 159 -20.38 0.33 -9.24
N ARG A 160 -21.00 1.41 -9.72
CA ARG A 160 -21.57 1.48 -11.09
C ARG A 160 -20.49 1.58 -12.18
N ALA A 161 -19.35 2.18 -11.87
CA ALA A 161 -18.26 2.38 -12.82
C ALA A 161 -17.34 1.16 -12.96
N LEU A 162 -17.10 0.41 -11.87
CA LEU A 162 -16.21 -0.75 -11.85
C LEU A 162 -16.49 -1.79 -12.98
N PRO A 163 -17.74 -2.17 -13.29
CA PRO A 163 -18.02 -3.07 -14.42
C PRO A 163 -17.48 -2.60 -15.77
N LEU A 164 -17.33 -1.29 -15.96
CA LEU A 164 -16.86 -0.70 -17.21
C LEU A 164 -15.33 -0.72 -17.30
N CYS A 165 -14.63 -0.96 -16.19
CA CYS A 165 -13.17 -0.96 -16.10
C CYS A 165 -12.57 -2.34 -16.41
N VAL A 166 -12.84 -2.88 -17.60
CA VAL A 166 -12.50 -4.27 -17.97
C VAL A 166 -10.99 -4.59 -17.95
N LYS A 167 -10.13 -3.57 -18.11
CA LYS A 167 -8.66 -3.71 -18.07
C LYS A 167 -8.07 -3.44 -16.68
N LEU A 168 -8.88 -3.12 -15.68
CA LEU A 168 -8.40 -2.73 -14.36
C LEU A 168 -7.60 -3.87 -13.73
N ARG A 169 -6.40 -3.53 -13.23
CA ARG A 169 -5.48 -4.44 -12.54
C ARG A 169 -5.15 -3.99 -11.13
N SER A 170 -5.15 -2.70 -10.87
CA SER A 170 -4.89 -2.14 -9.54
C SER A 170 -6.02 -1.22 -9.10
N LEU A 171 -6.57 -1.49 -7.92
CA LEU A 171 -7.58 -0.66 -7.29
C LEU A 171 -7.12 -0.31 -5.87
N THR A 172 -6.91 0.97 -5.61
CA THR A 172 -6.55 1.50 -4.29
C THR A 172 -7.65 2.44 -3.83
N LEU A 173 -8.29 2.11 -2.72
CA LEU A 173 -9.33 2.90 -2.09
C LEU A 173 -8.89 3.19 -0.66
N SER A 174 -8.62 4.47 -0.40
CA SER A 174 -8.22 4.97 0.91
C SER A 174 -9.28 5.98 1.35
N VAL A 175 -10.37 5.53 1.99
CA VAL A 175 -11.58 6.36 2.09
C VAL A 175 -12.29 6.32 3.43
N ALA A 176 -12.76 7.49 3.88
CA ALA A 176 -13.74 7.60 4.95
C ALA A 176 -15.12 7.16 4.43
N LEU A 177 -15.61 6.03 4.93
CA LEU A 177 -16.91 5.49 4.54
C LEU A 177 -18.06 6.32 5.14
N PRO A 178 -19.19 6.46 4.44
CA PRO A 178 -20.36 7.12 5.00
C PRO A 178 -20.89 6.36 6.23
N GLY A 179 -21.56 7.10 7.12
CA GLY A 179 -22.08 6.57 8.39
C GLY A 179 -23.12 5.45 8.24
N ASP A 180 -23.90 5.46 7.15
CA ASP A 180 -24.91 4.44 6.86
C ASP A 180 -24.73 3.83 5.47
N PRO A 181 -24.95 2.51 5.30
CA PRO A 181 -24.96 1.87 4.00
C PRO A 181 -26.13 2.42 3.15
N PRO A 182 -25.95 2.59 1.83
CA PRO A 182 -27.02 3.02 0.94
C PRO A 182 -28.19 2.02 1.02
N SER A 183 -29.40 2.54 1.25
CA SER A 183 -30.61 1.76 1.53
C SER A 183 -31.11 0.89 0.37
N SER A 184 -30.52 1.00 -0.83
CA SER A 184 -30.85 0.16 -1.98
C SER A 184 -29.75 0.16 -3.05
N PHE A 185 -28.67 -0.59 -2.83
CA PHE A 185 -27.84 -1.04 -3.95
C PHE A 185 -28.15 -2.50 -4.26
N ALA A 186 -29.00 -2.73 -5.27
CA ALA A 186 -29.16 -4.04 -5.86
C ALA A 186 -28.00 -4.26 -6.84
N ALA A 187 -26.93 -4.90 -6.36
CA ALA A 187 -25.86 -5.33 -7.24
C ALA A 187 -26.43 -6.33 -8.26
N SER A 188 -26.44 -5.95 -9.54
CA SER A 188 -26.72 -6.88 -10.64
C SER A 188 -25.62 -7.94 -10.70
N ALA A 189 -25.87 -9.07 -11.37
CA ALA A 189 -24.79 -10.02 -11.64
C ALA A 189 -23.70 -9.32 -12.46
N VAL A 190 -22.52 -9.13 -11.87
CA VAL A 190 -21.37 -8.48 -12.51
C VAL A 190 -20.30 -9.53 -12.78
N GLU A 191 -19.67 -9.46 -13.95
CA GLU A 191 -18.48 -10.25 -14.23
C GLU A 191 -17.30 -9.73 -13.38
N PRO A 192 -16.67 -10.58 -12.55
CA PRO A 192 -15.60 -10.13 -11.66
C PRO A 192 -14.34 -9.75 -12.44
N LEU A 193 -13.77 -8.59 -12.10
CA LEU A 193 -12.54 -8.04 -12.64
C LEU A 193 -11.34 -8.88 -12.21
N SER A 194 -10.39 -9.08 -13.13
CA SER A 194 -9.12 -9.75 -12.82
C SER A 194 -8.10 -8.75 -12.25
N LEU A 195 -8.39 -8.24 -11.04
CA LEU A 195 -7.50 -7.36 -10.28
C LEU A 195 -6.28 -8.16 -9.80
N ARG A 196 -5.10 -7.55 -9.90
CA ARG A 196 -3.83 -8.04 -9.33
C ARG A 196 -3.55 -7.41 -7.97
N THR A 197 -3.95 -6.15 -7.79
CA THR A 197 -3.71 -5.39 -6.57
C THR A 197 -5.02 -4.78 -6.09
N LEU A 198 -5.34 -5.00 -4.82
CA LEU A 198 -6.50 -4.43 -4.16
C LEU A 198 -6.07 -3.88 -2.79
N LEU A 199 -6.10 -2.57 -2.63
CA LEU A 199 -5.76 -1.89 -1.38
C LEU A 199 -7.01 -1.16 -0.88
N LEU A 200 -7.51 -1.54 0.29
CA LEU A 200 -8.73 -1.05 0.93
C LEU A 200 -8.37 -0.57 2.34
N GLN A 201 -7.80 0.62 2.43
CA GLN A 201 -7.28 1.15 3.68
C GLN A 201 -8.18 2.24 4.25
N ARG A 202 -8.39 2.22 5.56
CA ARG A 202 -9.00 3.34 6.27
C ARG A 202 -7.99 4.47 6.43
N THR A 203 -8.47 5.70 6.36
CA THR A 203 -7.68 6.91 6.58
C THR A 203 -7.96 7.50 7.96
N HIS A 204 -6.91 7.84 8.70
CA HIS A 204 -6.84 8.11 10.15
C HIS A 204 -7.59 9.35 10.68
N ARG A 205 -8.72 9.75 10.10
CA ARG A 205 -9.44 10.97 10.51
C ARG A 205 -10.89 10.67 10.87
N ARG A 206 -11.09 10.41 12.18
CA ARG A 206 -12.33 10.58 12.95
C ARG A 206 -13.43 9.50 12.79
N GLU A 207 -14.24 9.46 13.84
CA GLU A 207 -15.28 8.50 14.27
C GLU A 207 -16.50 8.35 13.34
N PHE A 208 -16.35 8.42 12.02
CA PHE A 208 -17.50 8.64 11.12
C PHE A 208 -17.99 7.44 10.32
N ALA A 209 -17.31 6.29 10.37
CA ALA A 209 -17.77 5.07 9.69
C ALA A 209 -18.39 4.09 10.68
N SER A 210 -19.66 3.73 10.47
CA SER A 210 -20.25 2.58 11.14
C SER A 210 -19.53 1.32 10.66
N VAL A 211 -19.07 0.46 11.59
CA VAL A 211 -18.45 -0.84 11.27
C VAL A 211 -19.32 -1.67 10.32
N ARG A 212 -20.65 -1.49 10.39
CA ARG A 212 -21.62 -2.12 9.47
C ARG A 212 -21.53 -1.58 8.04
N ALA A 213 -21.37 -0.27 7.87
CA ALA A 213 -21.23 0.35 6.54
C ALA A 213 -19.93 -0.12 5.86
N GLU A 214 -18.87 -0.31 6.64
CA GLU A 214 -17.59 -0.86 6.18
C GLU A 214 -17.66 -2.33 5.79
N ALA A 215 -18.25 -3.17 6.65
CA ALA A 215 -18.48 -4.56 6.30
C ALA A 215 -19.33 -4.69 5.02
N TYR A 216 -20.35 -3.84 4.86
CA TYR A 216 -21.16 -3.79 3.64
C TYR A 216 -20.33 -3.37 2.42
N PHE A 217 -19.54 -2.31 2.54
CA PHE A 217 -18.68 -1.80 1.47
C PHE A 217 -17.68 -2.86 1.00
N TYR A 218 -16.94 -3.49 1.90
CA TYR A 218 -16.02 -4.58 1.55
C TYR A 218 -16.78 -5.75 0.92
N GLY A 219 -17.92 -6.13 1.50
CA GLY A 219 -18.78 -7.18 0.93
C GLY A 219 -19.23 -6.89 -0.51
N GLN A 220 -19.40 -5.62 -0.90
CA GLN A 220 -19.68 -5.24 -2.28
C GLN A 220 -18.42 -5.23 -3.14
N ILE A 221 -17.35 -4.54 -2.74
CA ILE A 221 -16.13 -4.39 -3.54
C ILE A 221 -15.48 -5.73 -3.86
N LEU A 222 -15.42 -6.63 -2.88
CA LEU A 222 -14.83 -7.96 -3.04
C LEU A 222 -15.57 -8.83 -4.08
N ARG A 223 -16.85 -8.55 -4.36
CA ARG A 223 -17.60 -9.24 -5.43
C ARG A 223 -17.15 -8.85 -6.83
N TYR A 224 -16.57 -7.65 -6.98
CA TYR A 224 -16.02 -7.19 -8.26
C TYR A 224 -14.62 -7.71 -8.52
N ALA A 225 -13.97 -8.34 -7.55
CA ALA A 225 -12.63 -8.89 -7.69
C ALA A 225 -12.71 -10.41 -7.87
N ARG A 226 -11.99 -10.93 -8.87
CA ARG A 226 -11.75 -12.36 -9.04
C ARG A 226 -10.64 -12.80 -8.06
N PRO A 227 -10.93 -13.59 -7.01
CA PRO A 227 -9.94 -13.91 -5.97
C PRO A 227 -8.67 -14.55 -6.52
N GLU A 228 -8.79 -15.42 -7.53
CA GLU A 228 -7.68 -16.21 -8.07
C GLU A 228 -6.66 -15.36 -8.85
N ALA A 229 -7.06 -14.17 -9.30
CA ALA A 229 -6.19 -13.25 -10.05
C ALA A 229 -5.37 -12.33 -9.12
N LEU A 230 -5.75 -12.23 -7.84
CA LEU A 230 -5.17 -11.29 -6.90
C LEU A 230 -3.79 -11.73 -6.42
N ARG A 231 -2.84 -10.80 -6.40
CA ARG A 231 -1.47 -11.00 -5.91
C ARG A 231 -1.17 -10.17 -4.67
N THR A 232 -1.76 -8.98 -4.57
CA THR A 232 -1.54 -8.06 -3.45
C THR A 232 -2.88 -7.65 -2.87
N LEU A 233 -3.07 -7.87 -1.57
CA LEU A 233 -4.22 -7.44 -0.81
C LEU A 233 -3.76 -6.66 0.42
N SER A 234 -4.29 -5.45 0.61
CA SER A 234 -4.19 -4.71 1.88
C SER A 234 -5.58 -4.29 2.30
N VAL A 235 -6.02 -4.64 3.50
CA VAL A 235 -7.38 -4.31 3.95
C VAL A 235 -7.41 -3.95 5.44
N SER A 236 -8.19 -2.93 5.79
CA SER A 236 -8.49 -2.63 7.19
C SER A 236 -9.50 -3.64 7.76
N VAL A 237 -9.21 -4.16 8.94
CA VAL A 237 -9.95 -5.26 9.57
C VAL A 237 -10.52 -4.80 10.90
N HIS A 238 -11.80 -5.11 11.07
CA HIS A 238 -12.53 -5.03 12.33
C HIS A 238 -12.84 -6.44 12.81
N ALA A 239 -12.93 -6.66 14.13
CA ALA A 239 -13.36 -7.96 14.67
C ALA A 239 -14.68 -8.45 14.05
N GLN A 240 -15.60 -7.51 13.75
CA GLN A 240 -16.92 -7.81 13.20
C GLN A 240 -16.92 -8.20 11.71
N ASN A 241 -15.92 -7.77 10.92
CA ASN A 241 -15.86 -8.05 9.49
C ASN A 241 -14.84 -9.16 9.14
N PHE A 242 -13.98 -9.52 10.09
CA PHE A 242 -12.88 -10.46 9.88
C PHE A 242 -13.34 -11.79 9.30
N GLU A 243 -14.37 -12.43 9.87
CA GLU A 243 -14.86 -13.74 9.39
C GLU A 243 -15.38 -13.72 7.94
N THR A 244 -15.88 -12.57 7.46
CA THR A 244 -16.32 -12.41 6.07
C THR A 244 -15.13 -12.23 5.13
N LEU A 245 -14.21 -11.33 5.49
CA LEU A 245 -12.97 -11.10 4.73
C LEU A 245 -12.15 -12.38 4.64
N TRP A 246 -12.01 -13.07 5.76
CA TRP A 246 -11.40 -14.37 5.94
C TRP A 246 -11.79 -15.40 4.89
N ARG A 247 -13.10 -15.69 4.79
CA ARG A 247 -13.63 -16.70 3.86
C ARG A 247 -13.36 -16.34 2.39
N TRP A 248 -13.30 -15.04 2.10
CA TRP A 248 -12.98 -14.55 0.77
C TRP A 248 -11.48 -14.67 0.47
N VAL A 249 -10.61 -14.28 1.40
CA VAL A 249 -9.15 -14.37 1.22
C VAL A 249 -8.67 -15.80 1.04
N LYS A 250 -9.34 -16.80 1.64
CA LYS A 250 -9.05 -18.22 1.38
C LYS A 250 -9.16 -18.64 -0.10
N GLN A 251 -9.89 -17.88 -0.92
CA GLN A 251 -10.05 -18.14 -2.35
C GLN A 251 -8.90 -17.52 -3.17
N CYS A 252 -8.07 -16.66 -2.56
CA CYS A 252 -6.96 -15.96 -3.22
C CYS A 252 -5.71 -16.85 -3.28
N ILE A 253 -5.76 -17.93 -4.07
CA ILE A 253 -4.67 -18.92 -4.15
C ILE A 253 -3.34 -18.38 -4.67
N SER A 254 -3.37 -17.29 -5.45
CA SER A 254 -2.19 -16.68 -6.08
C SER A 254 -1.60 -15.50 -5.28
N LEU A 255 -2.04 -15.33 -4.02
CA LEU A 255 -1.70 -14.17 -3.21
C LEU A 255 -0.23 -14.24 -2.76
N GLN A 256 0.51 -13.15 -3.04
CA GLN A 256 1.93 -13.00 -2.72
C GLN A 256 2.12 -12.02 -1.56
N ASP A 257 1.33 -10.95 -1.52
CA ASP A 257 1.40 -9.94 -0.47
C ASP A 257 0.04 -9.79 0.20
N LEU A 258 0.01 -10.01 1.52
CA LEU A 258 -1.18 -9.86 2.34
C LEU A 258 -0.90 -8.90 3.49
N GLU A 259 -1.71 -7.86 3.61
CA GLU A 259 -1.73 -6.95 4.73
C GLU A 259 -3.13 -6.85 5.34
N PHE A 260 -3.22 -7.08 6.64
CA PHE A 260 -4.38 -6.78 7.44
C PHE A 260 -4.01 -5.70 8.45
N CYS A 261 -4.69 -4.56 8.38
CA CYS A 261 -4.54 -3.46 9.33
C CYS A 261 -5.69 -3.48 10.32
N ILE A 262 -5.45 -3.94 11.55
CA ILE A 262 -6.47 -4.14 12.56
C ILE A 262 -6.76 -2.83 13.29
N VAL A 263 -8.06 -2.53 13.39
CA VAL A 263 -8.56 -1.26 13.92
C VAL A 263 -8.98 -1.39 15.39
N ASP A 264 -9.82 -2.38 15.72
CA ASP A 264 -10.57 -2.43 16.99
C ASP A 264 -10.41 -3.73 17.80
N ALA A 265 -9.32 -4.48 17.56
CA ALA A 265 -9.04 -5.74 18.24
C ALA A 265 -7.53 -5.97 18.46
N ASP A 266 -7.20 -6.87 19.37
CA ASP A 266 -5.83 -7.37 19.53
C ASP A 266 -5.51 -8.32 18.36
N PRO A 267 -4.43 -8.08 17.60
CA PRO A 267 -3.93 -9.02 16.60
C PRO A 267 -3.80 -10.48 17.09
N THR A 268 -3.51 -10.66 18.37
CA THR A 268 -3.32 -11.96 19.02
C THR A 268 -4.61 -12.79 19.03
N ASP A 269 -5.78 -12.16 19.06
CA ASP A 269 -7.08 -12.84 19.09
C ASP A 269 -7.36 -13.61 17.79
N PHE A 270 -6.73 -13.22 16.67
CA PHE A 270 -6.96 -13.82 15.35
C PHE A 270 -5.95 -14.90 14.97
N LEU A 271 -5.02 -15.29 15.87
CA LEU A 271 -3.96 -16.25 15.54
C LEU A 271 -4.49 -17.61 15.06
N VAL A 272 -5.56 -18.11 15.68
CA VAL A 272 -6.14 -19.43 15.36
C VAL A 272 -6.74 -19.41 13.97
N GLU A 273 -7.52 -18.37 13.68
CA GLU A 273 -8.06 -18.14 12.36
C GLU A 273 -6.90 -18.02 11.40
N LEU A 274 -6.03 -17.02 11.51
CA LEU A 274 -4.88 -16.79 10.61
C LEU A 274 -4.10 -18.06 10.25
N THR A 275 -3.82 -18.91 11.23
CA THR A 275 -3.18 -20.23 11.02
C THR A 275 -3.91 -21.04 9.93
N SER A 276 -5.24 -21.10 9.97
CA SER A 276 -6.07 -21.78 8.97
C SER A 276 -6.09 -21.10 7.59
N LEU A 277 -5.65 -19.84 7.47
CA LEU A 277 -5.60 -19.07 6.20
C LEU A 277 -4.38 -19.53 5.46
N LEU A 278 -3.27 -19.53 6.19
CA LEU A 278 -1.93 -19.63 5.67
C LEU A 278 -1.70 -21.00 5.04
N TRP A 279 -2.43 -22.01 5.51
CA TRP A 279 -2.52 -23.33 4.88
C TRP A 279 -2.95 -23.30 3.40
N HIS A 280 -3.67 -22.27 2.98
CA HIS A 280 -4.15 -22.12 1.60
C HIS A 280 -3.31 -21.15 0.78
N LEU A 281 -2.40 -20.39 1.40
CA LEU A 281 -1.63 -19.31 0.77
C LEU A 281 -0.15 -19.71 0.59
N ASN A 282 0.08 -20.73 -0.23
CA ASN A 282 1.41 -21.33 -0.40
C ASN A 282 2.42 -20.43 -1.13
N ASP A 283 1.95 -19.45 -1.91
CA ASP A 283 2.79 -18.53 -2.67
C ASP A 283 3.08 -17.20 -1.93
N LEU A 284 2.63 -17.10 -0.68
CA LEU A 284 2.74 -15.86 0.10
C LEU A 284 4.22 -15.53 0.38
N SER A 285 4.66 -14.36 -0.08
CA SER A 285 6.00 -13.81 0.18
C SER A 285 6.01 -12.77 1.30
N THR A 286 4.91 -12.03 1.47
CA THR A 286 4.80 -10.97 2.47
C THR A 286 3.52 -11.14 3.26
N LEU A 287 3.64 -11.20 4.59
CA LEU A 287 2.51 -11.17 5.51
C LEU A 287 2.68 -10.00 6.47
N ARG A 288 1.71 -9.08 6.48
CA ARG A 288 1.65 -7.96 7.41
C ARG A 288 0.36 -7.98 8.20
N PHE A 289 0.47 -7.92 9.51
CA PHE A 289 -0.63 -7.90 10.46
C PHE A 289 -0.36 -6.75 11.41
N THR A 290 -0.79 -5.56 11.00
CA THR A 290 -0.49 -4.29 11.68
C THR A 290 -1.68 -3.86 12.54
N GLN A 291 -1.42 -2.99 13.52
CA GLN A 291 -2.45 -2.42 14.40
C GLN A 291 -2.41 -0.90 14.31
N GLU A 292 -3.59 -0.28 14.20
CA GLU A 292 -3.74 1.18 14.13
C GLU A 292 -3.14 1.88 15.36
N GLU A 293 -2.40 2.97 15.17
CA GLU A 293 -1.61 3.60 16.25
C GLU A 293 -2.44 4.26 17.35
N GLN A 294 -3.69 4.67 17.08
CA GLN A 294 -4.55 5.34 18.08
C GLN A 294 -5.07 4.39 19.16
N THR A 295 -5.26 3.10 18.85
CA THR A 295 -5.75 2.08 19.80
C THR A 295 -4.66 1.56 20.72
N LYS A 296 -3.38 1.89 20.45
CA LYS A 296 -2.23 1.40 21.21
C LYS A 296 -2.12 2.01 22.60
N ALA A 297 -2.38 3.31 22.76
CA ALA A 297 -2.17 3.99 24.05
C ALA A 297 -3.17 3.53 25.14
N ASP A 298 -4.43 3.29 24.77
CA ASP A 298 -5.51 3.03 25.73
C ASP A 298 -5.66 1.54 26.10
N MET A 299 -5.19 0.60 25.27
CA MET A 299 -5.32 -0.84 25.55
C MET A 299 -4.17 -1.42 26.40
N TRP A 300 -2.99 -0.80 26.41
CA TRP A 300 -1.80 -1.39 27.03
C TRP A 300 -1.85 -1.49 28.55
N GLU A 301 -2.51 -0.54 29.23
CA GLU A 301 -2.68 -0.64 30.69
C GLU A 301 -3.68 -1.74 31.09
N ALA A 302 -4.70 -2.01 30.26
CA ALA A 302 -5.68 -3.07 30.51
C ALA A 302 -5.20 -4.49 30.09
N GLU A 303 -4.26 -4.57 29.14
CA GLU A 303 -3.70 -5.84 28.61
C GLU A 303 -2.64 -6.47 29.52
N ASN A 304 -1.86 -5.65 30.25
CA ASN A 304 -0.87 -6.14 31.21
C ASN A 304 -1.50 -7.03 32.31
N ASP A 305 -2.77 -6.79 32.65
CA ASP A 305 -3.51 -7.60 33.63
C ASP A 305 -4.16 -8.85 33.03
N ARG A 306 -4.57 -8.84 31.75
CA ARG A 306 -5.16 -10.01 31.07
C ARG A 306 -4.11 -11.07 30.69
N CYS A 307 -2.88 -10.67 30.34
CA CYS A 307 -1.84 -11.61 29.88
C CYS A 307 -1.20 -12.48 30.98
N ARG A 308 -1.56 -12.30 32.27
CA ARG A 308 -1.06 -13.17 33.35
C ARG A 308 -1.82 -14.50 33.45
N THR A 309 -2.99 -14.62 32.83
CA THR A 309 -3.74 -15.87 32.71
C THR A 309 -3.79 -16.29 31.22
N GLY A 310 -3.46 -17.55 30.92
CA GLY A 310 -3.53 -18.08 29.53
C GLY A 310 -2.24 -18.04 28.70
N LEU A 311 -1.07 -17.74 29.30
CA LEU A 311 0.23 -17.76 28.59
C LEU A 311 0.54 -19.09 27.89
N ASP A 312 0.16 -20.22 28.49
CA ASP A 312 0.35 -21.54 27.88
C ASP A 312 -0.54 -21.74 26.63
N GLU A 313 -1.77 -21.19 26.66
CA GLU A 313 -2.67 -21.22 25.51
C GLU A 313 -2.17 -20.31 24.38
N LEU A 314 -1.71 -19.11 24.73
CA LEU A 314 -1.05 -18.20 23.80
C LEU A 314 0.18 -18.84 23.15
N ALA A 315 1.05 -19.46 23.95
CA ALA A 315 2.22 -20.18 23.45
C ALA A 315 1.82 -21.30 22.49
N ALA A 316 0.76 -22.05 22.79
CA ALA A 316 0.26 -23.10 21.89
C ALA A 316 -0.24 -22.52 20.55
N ARG A 317 -1.05 -21.46 20.59
CA ARG A 317 -1.56 -20.78 19.38
C ARG A 317 -0.44 -20.16 18.55
N LEU A 318 0.53 -19.50 19.19
CA LEU A 318 1.69 -18.90 18.54
C LEU A 318 2.59 -19.96 17.90
N SER A 319 2.85 -21.06 18.60
CA SER A 319 3.62 -22.19 18.07
C SER A 319 2.96 -22.76 16.81
N GLN A 320 1.62 -22.95 16.85
CA GLN A 320 0.87 -23.41 15.69
C GLN A 320 0.96 -22.40 14.53
N PHE A 321 0.72 -21.11 14.79
CA PHE A 321 0.82 -20.06 13.79
C PHE A 321 2.20 -20.04 13.10
N LEU A 322 3.29 -19.96 13.88
CA LEU A 322 4.66 -19.93 13.37
C LEU A 322 5.01 -21.20 12.57
N GLY A 323 4.50 -22.36 13.01
CA GLY A 323 4.66 -23.64 12.32
C GLY A 323 3.92 -23.74 10.98
N THR A 324 2.93 -22.87 10.75
CA THR A 324 2.10 -22.86 9.52
C THR A 324 2.48 -21.78 8.52
N LEU A 325 3.49 -20.97 8.82
CA LEU A 325 3.97 -19.93 7.90
C LEU A 325 4.53 -20.56 6.61
N PRO A 326 4.13 -20.04 5.43
CA PRO A 326 4.58 -20.57 4.14
C PRO A 326 6.11 -20.56 4.01
N PRO A 327 6.71 -21.57 3.35
CA PRO A 327 8.16 -21.61 3.15
C PRO A 327 8.66 -20.52 2.20
N THR A 328 7.78 -19.91 1.40
CA THR A 328 8.05 -18.81 0.47
C THR A 328 8.16 -17.43 1.15
N LEU A 329 7.82 -17.34 2.44
CA LEU A 329 7.73 -16.08 3.16
C LEU A 329 9.09 -15.39 3.27
N VAL A 330 9.19 -14.19 2.71
CA VAL A 330 10.36 -13.30 2.74
C VAL A 330 10.24 -12.30 3.90
N GLU A 331 9.02 -11.86 4.21
CA GLU A 331 8.76 -10.86 5.23
C GLU A 331 7.52 -11.19 6.05
N LEU A 332 7.70 -11.09 7.37
CA LEU A 332 6.63 -11.15 8.36
C LEU A 332 6.64 -9.87 9.17
N GLU A 333 5.53 -9.14 9.18
CA GLU A 333 5.26 -8.13 10.19
C GLU A 333 3.98 -8.54 10.90
N ALA A 334 4.04 -8.73 12.21
CA ALA A 334 2.87 -9.14 12.96
C ALA A 334 2.90 -8.50 14.34
N ALA A 335 1.96 -7.60 14.59
CA ALA A 335 1.80 -6.89 15.85
C ALA A 335 1.20 -7.78 16.97
N PHE A 336 1.43 -9.10 16.92
CA PHE A 336 1.07 -9.99 18.02
C PHE A 336 2.02 -9.77 19.19
N TRP A 337 1.50 -10.01 20.40
CA TRP A 337 2.26 -9.91 21.63
C TRP A 337 2.97 -11.23 21.96
N ALA A 338 4.30 -11.23 21.99
CA ALA A 338 5.13 -12.35 22.45
C ALA A 338 5.78 -12.01 23.80
N PRO A 339 5.08 -12.24 24.93
CA PRO A 339 5.60 -11.94 26.26
C PRO A 339 6.84 -12.79 26.59
N ALA A 340 7.57 -12.36 27.63
CA ALA A 340 8.74 -13.07 28.14
C ALA A 340 8.48 -14.55 28.47
N GLY A 341 9.54 -15.35 28.48
CA GLY A 341 9.47 -16.79 28.70
C GLY A 341 9.05 -17.56 27.44
N LYS A 342 8.11 -18.51 27.58
CA LYS A 342 7.80 -19.51 26.54
C LYS A 342 7.41 -18.90 25.19
N CYS A 343 6.65 -17.80 25.17
CA CYS A 343 6.19 -17.19 23.90
C CYS A 343 7.37 -16.58 23.13
N TYR A 344 8.23 -15.82 23.81
CA TYR A 344 9.44 -15.29 23.21
C TYR A 344 10.42 -16.40 22.78
N ASP A 345 10.58 -17.45 23.59
CA ASP A 345 11.42 -18.60 23.23
C ASP A 345 10.94 -19.33 21.95
N LEU A 346 9.63 -19.39 21.71
CA LEU A 346 9.07 -19.91 20.46
C LEU A 346 9.47 -19.03 19.26
N VAL A 347 9.41 -17.71 19.39
CA VAL A 347 9.86 -16.78 18.33
C VAL A 347 11.36 -16.95 18.08
N LYS A 348 12.18 -17.04 19.13
CA LYS A 348 13.63 -17.31 18.97
C LYS A 348 13.88 -18.62 18.25
N THR A 349 13.18 -19.68 18.64
CA THR A 349 13.30 -21.01 18.02
C THR A 349 12.90 -20.97 16.54
N PHE A 350 11.81 -20.27 16.22
CA PHE A 350 11.40 -20.03 14.84
C PHE A 350 12.49 -19.30 14.03
N LEU A 351 13.02 -18.19 14.53
CA LEU A 351 14.10 -17.44 13.86
C LEU A 351 15.34 -18.32 13.65
N ARG A 352 15.78 -19.07 14.67
CA ARG A 352 16.92 -20.01 14.56
C ARG A 352 16.68 -21.05 13.47
N SER A 353 15.48 -21.63 13.40
CA SER A 353 15.13 -22.62 12.37
C SER A 353 15.15 -22.06 10.94
N ARG A 354 14.90 -20.75 10.78
CA ARG A 354 14.87 -20.04 9.49
C ARG A 354 16.20 -19.35 9.15
N ARG A 355 17.29 -19.72 9.84
CA ARG A 355 18.59 -19.06 9.72
C ARG A 355 19.29 -19.31 8.39
N ARG A 356 19.36 -20.53 7.85
CA ARG A 356 20.16 -20.82 6.62
C ARG A 356 19.29 -21.05 5.38
N ASP A 357 18.35 -21.99 5.45
CA ASP A 357 17.57 -22.46 4.30
C ASP A 357 16.15 -21.87 4.25
N SER A 358 16.06 -20.54 4.41
CA SER A 358 14.79 -19.82 4.39
C SER A 358 14.92 -18.51 3.60
N PRO A 359 13.93 -18.19 2.74
CA PRO A 359 13.87 -16.90 2.06
C PRO A 359 13.50 -15.74 3.01
N LEU A 360 13.10 -16.04 4.25
CA LEU A 360 12.75 -15.07 5.28
C LEU A 360 13.95 -14.17 5.60
N ARG A 361 13.78 -12.85 5.39
CA ARG A 361 14.79 -11.81 5.61
C ARG A 361 14.43 -10.86 6.74
N ARG A 362 13.15 -10.66 6.99
CA ARG A 362 12.66 -9.67 7.95
C ARG A 362 11.47 -10.21 8.74
N VAL A 363 11.54 -10.07 10.06
CA VAL A 363 10.46 -10.38 10.99
C VAL A 363 10.27 -9.20 11.94
N ILE A 364 9.05 -8.69 12.05
CA ILE A 364 8.68 -7.62 12.98
C ILE A 364 7.58 -8.15 13.91
N PHE A 365 7.75 -8.00 15.21
CA PHE A 365 6.82 -8.48 16.23
C PHE A 365 6.91 -7.65 17.52
N ASP A 366 5.87 -7.69 18.36
CA ASP A 366 5.91 -7.03 19.66
C ASP A 366 6.36 -8.03 20.74
N ALA A 367 7.31 -7.64 21.59
CA ALA A 367 7.86 -8.50 22.65
C ALA A 367 8.31 -7.72 23.89
N GLU A 368 8.45 -8.42 25.01
CA GLU A 368 8.89 -7.84 26.29
C GLU A 368 10.43 -7.79 26.38
N VAL A 369 10.99 -6.65 26.78
CA VAL A 369 12.43 -6.47 27.08
C VAL A 369 12.63 -5.84 28.46
N LYS A 370 13.70 -6.25 29.16
CA LYS A 370 13.93 -5.98 30.60
C LYS A 370 13.75 -4.53 31.02
N LYS A 371 14.30 -3.59 30.24
CA LYS A 371 14.31 -2.17 30.60
C LYS A 371 13.06 -1.40 30.20
N PHE A 372 12.32 -1.88 29.20
CA PHE A 372 11.35 -1.04 28.48
C PHE A 372 9.95 -1.68 28.38
N GLY A 373 9.76 -2.90 28.87
CA GLY A 373 8.48 -3.61 28.75
C GLY A 373 8.21 -4.00 27.30
N ARG A 374 6.96 -3.83 26.83
CA ARG A 374 6.52 -4.14 25.46
C ARG A 374 7.16 -3.20 24.44
N VAL A 375 7.97 -3.74 23.53
CA VAL A 375 8.56 -3.01 22.40
C VAL A 375 8.30 -3.73 21.08
N ARG A 376 8.35 -3.00 19.98
CA ARG A 376 8.33 -3.59 18.64
C ARG A 376 9.75 -3.93 18.20
N LEU A 377 10.04 -5.23 18.10
CA LEU A 377 11.32 -5.75 17.64
C LEU A 377 11.27 -6.00 16.13
N LYS A 378 12.35 -5.60 15.45
CA LYS A 378 12.64 -5.92 14.06
C LYS A 378 13.87 -6.82 14.01
N ALA A 379 13.66 -8.09 13.69
CA ALA A 379 14.71 -9.04 13.36
C ALA A 379 15.01 -8.99 11.86
N SER A 380 16.25 -8.69 11.50
CA SER A 380 16.72 -8.67 10.10
C SER A 380 17.87 -9.65 9.94
N LYS A 381 17.84 -10.42 8.86
CA LYS A 381 18.88 -11.38 8.54
C LYS A 381 20.12 -10.64 8.03
N SER A 382 21.21 -10.69 8.77
CA SER A 382 22.53 -10.22 8.33
C SER A 382 23.22 -11.32 7.54
N HIS A 383 24.02 -10.94 6.55
CA HIS A 383 24.93 -11.86 5.86
C HIS A 383 26.35 -11.38 6.14
N GLU A 384 27.04 -12.05 7.06
CA GLU A 384 28.46 -11.80 7.26
C GLU A 384 29.25 -12.71 6.35
N LEU A 385 30.04 -12.09 5.47
CA LEU A 385 31.08 -12.78 4.70
C LEU A 385 32.28 -12.93 5.65
N THR A 386 32.62 -14.16 6.01
CA THR A 386 33.90 -14.41 6.67
C THR A 386 35.05 -14.04 5.72
N GLU A 387 36.12 -13.42 6.24
CA GLU A 387 37.31 -12.99 5.48
C GLU A 387 38.00 -14.14 4.71
N GLN A 388 37.62 -15.40 4.96
CA GLN A 388 38.13 -16.59 4.29
C GLN A 388 37.23 -17.12 3.16
N GLY A 389 36.14 -16.43 2.82
CA GLY A 389 35.40 -16.63 1.57
C GLY A 389 34.61 -17.93 1.42
N SER A 390 34.50 -18.76 2.47
CA SER A 390 33.85 -20.09 2.36
C SER A 390 32.58 -20.29 3.20
N GLU A 391 32.30 -19.45 4.21
CA GLU A 391 31.05 -19.59 4.99
C GLU A 391 30.33 -18.24 5.13
N MET A 392 29.19 -18.11 4.46
CA MET A 392 28.18 -17.11 4.81
C MET A 392 27.54 -17.56 6.13
N HIS A 393 27.95 -16.95 7.23
CA HIS A 393 27.17 -17.00 8.46
C HIS A 393 26.06 -15.97 8.35
N SER A 394 24.84 -16.43 8.15
CA SER A 394 23.66 -15.58 8.28
C SER A 394 23.21 -15.60 9.73
N ASP A 395 23.06 -14.45 10.39
CA ASP A 395 22.48 -14.34 11.74
C ASP A 395 21.28 -13.39 11.76
N TRP A 396 20.56 -13.35 12.87
CA TRP A 396 19.46 -12.42 13.10
C TRP A 396 19.90 -11.26 13.97
N ASN A 397 19.85 -10.06 13.40
CA ASN A 397 20.07 -8.81 14.12
C ASN A 397 18.70 -8.26 14.54
N LEU A 398 18.47 -8.16 15.85
CA LEU A 398 17.28 -7.56 16.43
C LEU A 398 17.55 -6.08 16.68
N THR A 399 16.58 -5.24 16.34
CA THR A 399 16.59 -3.80 16.56
C THR A 399 15.23 -3.36 17.05
N TYR A 400 15.15 -2.33 17.89
CA TYR A 400 13.89 -1.66 18.18
C TYR A 400 14.05 -0.15 18.04
N LYS A 401 12.93 0.52 17.73
CA LYS A 401 12.81 1.97 17.77
C LYS A 401 11.80 2.32 18.85
N HIS A 402 12.15 3.27 19.70
CA HIS A 402 11.25 3.78 20.73
C HIS A 402 9.98 4.37 20.08
N TRP A 403 8.81 4.14 20.69
CA TRP A 403 7.56 4.79 20.29
C TRP A 403 7.57 6.28 20.64
N ASP A 404 7.01 7.13 19.78
CA ASP A 404 6.82 8.56 20.05
C ASP A 404 5.88 8.73 21.25
N GLY A 405 6.41 9.14 22.41
CA GLY A 405 5.59 9.40 23.61
C GLY A 405 6.26 9.21 24.97
N CYS A 406 7.42 8.55 25.07
CA CYS A 406 8.18 8.54 26.33
C CYS A 406 8.91 9.86 26.52
N SER A 407 8.71 10.47 27.68
CA SER A 407 9.26 11.76 28.10
C SER A 407 10.76 11.74 28.44
N CYS A 408 11.43 10.59 28.33
CA CYS A 408 12.88 10.48 28.41
C CYS A 408 13.49 10.89 27.07
N GLY A 409 13.93 12.14 26.98
CA GLY A 409 14.73 12.64 25.87
C GLY A 409 16.07 11.90 25.80
N ASP A 410 16.11 10.86 24.97
CA ASP A 410 17.21 10.44 24.08
C ASP A 410 16.71 9.19 23.36
N TRP A 411 16.84 9.15 22.04
CA TRP A 411 16.33 8.06 21.20
C TRP A 411 17.22 6.84 21.38
N ASP A 412 17.03 6.05 22.44
CA ASP A 412 17.79 4.82 22.65
C ASP A 412 17.36 3.75 21.64
N TYR A 413 18.12 3.67 20.54
CA TYR A 413 18.12 2.54 19.63
C TYR A 413 18.92 1.41 20.27
N GLY A 414 18.25 0.31 20.63
CA GLY A 414 18.94 -0.92 21.02
C GLY A 414 19.02 -1.90 19.85
N SER A 415 20.17 -2.56 19.71
CA SER A 415 20.35 -3.65 18.75
C SER A 415 21.23 -4.74 19.33
N TRP A 416 20.86 -6.01 19.12
CA TRP A 416 21.66 -7.17 19.50
C TRP A 416 21.52 -8.28 18.48
N THR A 417 22.46 -9.22 18.49
CA THR A 417 22.37 -10.46 17.71
C THR A 417 21.60 -11.50 18.53
N LEU A 418 20.71 -12.27 17.92
CA LEU A 418 19.78 -13.21 18.60
C LEU A 418 20.46 -14.15 19.62
N ASP A 419 21.67 -14.62 19.33
CA ASP A 419 22.47 -15.47 20.21
C ASP A 419 23.81 -14.78 20.60
N GLY A 420 23.85 -13.45 20.52
CA GLY A 420 25.03 -12.64 20.81
C GLY A 420 25.26 -12.45 22.32
N PRO A 421 26.48 -12.07 22.72
CA PRO A 421 26.84 -11.84 24.12
C PRO A 421 25.95 -10.76 24.80
N ASP A 422 25.48 -9.79 24.00
CA ASP A 422 24.70 -8.65 24.49
C ASP A 422 23.21 -8.99 24.67
N ALA A 423 22.74 -10.16 24.20
CA ALA A 423 21.33 -10.55 24.29
C ALA A 423 20.80 -10.56 25.73
N ALA A 424 21.64 -10.97 26.69
CA ALA A 424 21.29 -11.03 28.11
C ALA A 424 20.97 -9.67 28.74
N GLU A 425 21.46 -8.58 28.14
CA GLU A 425 21.22 -7.21 28.61
C GLU A 425 19.81 -6.71 28.26
N TYR A 426 19.20 -7.28 27.21
CA TYR A 426 17.91 -6.85 26.67
C TYR A 426 16.77 -7.84 26.96
N GLU A 427 17.04 -9.15 26.89
CA GLU A 427 16.02 -10.20 27.03
C GLU A 427 15.62 -10.44 28.49
N VAL A 428 14.30 -10.59 28.76
CA VAL A 428 13.73 -10.85 30.10
C VAL A 428 13.93 -12.29 30.54
#